data_AF-A0A8J2KW76-F1
#
_entry.id   AF-A0A8J2KW76-F1
#
_cell.length_a   1.000
_cell.length_b   1.000
_cell.length_c   1.000
_cell.angle_alpha   90.00
_cell.angle_beta   90.00
_cell.angle_gamma   90.00
#
_symmetry.space_group_name_H-M   'P 1'
#
loop_
_entity.id
_entity.type
_entity.pdbx_description
1 polymer ?
#
loop_
_entity_poly.entity_id
_entity_poly.type
_entity_poly.pdbx_seq_one_letter_code
_entity_poly.pdbx_strand_id
1 'polypeptide(L)'
;MVECLRGKSPVALVSAQFRLLDWVPFPIVVFAPVIEPESPEAFLTITPQEFYAQVNGSQGQLKPWIFGMTSEEGYLGLLFLRTLLGEKSLRHRWSQLAPTFLDFKYTARDPEALANKLATLYFQEYTPKYAPNSYIAQLFGDRLFLHGVFKAITLHSHVAPTFAYYFQYKGKYNAANLYGYNSDEWGVGHTEDLYYYFNSSSAYPGFKRSDREYQLSHILTTFLTTFAKHGEPLMTTDDGRLVKVWDLVSPSHPEFLRIDNDIRMIPRPMEERFALWDQGFSPAEMTDLNLM
;
A
#
# COMPACT_ATOMS: atom_id res chain seq x y z
N MET A 1 -19.02 -24.10 17.14
CA MET A 1 -18.69 -23.51 15.82
C MET A 1 -17.38 -24.05 15.26
N VAL A 2 -16.24 -23.83 15.92
CA VAL A 2 -14.90 -24.25 15.45
C VAL A 2 -14.82 -25.73 15.05
N GLU A 3 -15.34 -26.62 15.90
CA GLU A 3 -15.36 -28.07 15.62
C GLU A 3 -16.12 -28.43 14.33
N CYS A 4 -17.25 -27.75 14.06
CA CYS A 4 -18.00 -27.91 12.81
C CYS A 4 -17.18 -27.46 11.60
N LEU A 5 -16.46 -26.34 11.71
CA LEU A 5 -15.62 -25.82 10.62
C LEU A 5 -14.44 -26.76 10.31
N ARG A 6 -13.83 -27.37 11.32
CA ARG A 6 -12.77 -28.37 11.15
C ARG A 6 -13.21 -29.61 10.35
N GLY A 7 -14.51 -29.91 10.36
CA GLY A 7 -15.10 -31.00 9.56
C GLY A 7 -15.48 -30.63 8.13
N LYS A 8 -15.30 -29.38 7.69
CA LYS A 8 -15.62 -28.93 6.32
C LYS A 8 -14.40 -29.02 5.42
N SER A 9 -14.63 -29.23 4.12
CA SER A 9 -13.55 -29.19 3.14
C SER A 9 -12.98 -27.76 3.03
N PRO A 10 -11.66 -27.60 2.84
CA PRO A 10 -11.05 -26.28 2.67
C PRO A 10 -11.67 -25.47 1.53
N VAL A 11 -12.01 -26.13 0.42
CA VAL A 11 -12.66 -25.47 -0.74
C VAL A 11 -14.02 -24.89 -0.37
N ALA A 12 -14.82 -25.61 0.42
CA ALA A 12 -16.12 -25.13 0.88
C ALA A 12 -15.98 -23.94 1.84
N LEU A 13 -14.95 -23.97 2.70
CA LEU A 13 -14.65 -22.85 3.62
C LEU A 13 -14.26 -21.58 2.85
N VAL A 14 -13.31 -21.68 1.91
CA VAL A 14 -12.87 -20.55 1.09
C VAL A 14 -14.03 -19.99 0.25
N SER A 15 -14.83 -20.88 -0.36
CA SER A 15 -15.98 -20.46 -1.16
C SER A 15 -17.08 -19.77 -0.33
N ALA A 16 -17.22 -20.13 0.94
CA ALA A 16 -18.18 -19.49 1.83
C ALA A 16 -17.80 -18.04 2.19
N GLN A 17 -16.53 -17.66 2.07
CA GLN A 17 -16.04 -16.32 2.42
C GLN A 17 -16.68 -15.23 1.56
N PHE A 18 -17.05 -15.52 0.30
CA PHE A 18 -17.75 -14.57 -0.56
C PHE A 18 -19.09 -14.10 0.02
N ARG A 19 -19.71 -14.89 0.92
CA ARG A 19 -20.95 -14.48 1.61
C ARG A 19 -20.72 -13.48 2.74
N LEU A 20 -19.46 -13.28 3.14
CA LEU A 20 -19.06 -12.33 4.18
C LEU A 20 -18.76 -10.95 3.59
N LEU A 21 -18.78 -10.81 2.26
CA LEU A 21 -18.59 -9.53 1.59
C LEU A 21 -19.85 -8.69 1.68
N ASP A 22 -19.67 -7.43 2.09
CA ASP A 22 -20.74 -6.44 2.13
C ASP A 22 -21.12 -5.96 0.73
N TRP A 23 -20.10 -5.76 -0.11
CA TRP A 23 -20.27 -5.29 -1.47
C TRP A 23 -19.09 -5.75 -2.33
N VAL A 24 -19.30 -6.81 -3.11
CA VAL A 24 -18.25 -7.49 -3.87
C VAL A 24 -17.33 -6.52 -4.64
N PRO A 25 -16.00 -6.60 -4.47
CA PRO A 25 -15.23 -7.55 -3.66
C PRO A 25 -14.88 -7.07 -2.23
N PHE A 26 -15.54 -6.04 -1.70
CA PHE A 26 -15.21 -5.40 -0.43
C PHE A 26 -15.97 -6.00 0.78
N PRO A 27 -15.34 -6.08 1.97
CA PRO A 27 -13.94 -5.71 2.26
C PRO A 27 -12.93 -6.66 1.60
N ILE A 28 -11.74 -6.15 1.24
CA ILE A 28 -10.71 -6.94 0.54
C ILE A 28 -10.15 -8.05 1.44
N VAL A 29 -10.06 -7.79 2.74
CA VAL A 29 -9.55 -8.74 3.74
C VAL A 29 -10.69 -9.10 4.68
N VAL A 30 -11.13 -10.37 4.63
CA VAL A 30 -12.22 -10.89 5.48
C VAL A 30 -11.69 -11.48 6.78
N PHE A 31 -10.51 -12.09 6.74
CA PHE A 31 -9.80 -12.60 7.91
C PHE A 31 -8.43 -11.92 7.95
N ALA A 32 -8.25 -11.05 8.94
CA ALA A 32 -7.05 -10.26 9.15
C ALA A 32 -6.27 -10.75 10.39
N PRO A 33 -5.00 -10.36 10.57
CA PRO A 33 -4.36 -10.43 11.87
C PRO A 33 -5.21 -9.72 12.94
N VAL A 34 -5.27 -10.28 14.14
CA VAL A 34 -6.01 -9.72 15.28
C VAL A 34 -5.15 -9.75 16.54
N ILE A 35 -5.49 -8.92 17.53
CA ILE A 35 -4.87 -9.00 18.85
C ILE A 35 -5.27 -10.31 19.54
N GLU A 36 -4.27 -11.13 19.80
CA GLU A 36 -4.40 -12.43 20.44
C GLU A 36 -4.41 -12.30 21.97
N PRO A 37 -5.17 -13.16 22.67
CA PRO A 37 -4.97 -13.35 24.10
C PRO A 37 -3.55 -13.83 24.39
N GLU A 38 -2.99 -13.37 25.50
CA GLU A 38 -1.68 -13.80 25.98
C GLU A 38 -1.60 -15.34 26.10
N SER A 39 -0.64 -15.93 25.38
CA SER A 39 -0.33 -17.36 25.45
C SER A 39 1.10 -17.61 24.96
N PRO A 40 1.71 -18.76 25.31
CA PRO A 40 3.06 -19.10 24.83
C PRO A 40 3.20 -19.18 23.30
N GLU A 41 2.08 -19.33 22.58
CA GLU A 41 2.02 -19.44 21.12
C GLU A 41 1.55 -18.14 20.44
N ALA A 42 1.15 -17.12 21.22
CA ALA A 42 0.63 -15.87 20.68
C ALA A 42 1.73 -15.13 19.90
N PHE A 43 1.38 -14.64 18.70
CA PHE A 43 2.28 -13.87 17.86
C PHE A 43 2.08 -12.37 18.05
N LEU A 44 0.83 -11.90 18.07
CA LEU A 44 0.48 -10.48 18.16
C LEU A 44 -0.46 -10.22 19.35
N THR A 45 0.08 -9.78 20.49
CA THR A 45 -0.72 -9.51 21.71
C THR A 45 -0.95 -8.02 22.00
N ILE A 46 -0.30 -7.14 21.24
CA ILE A 46 -0.46 -5.68 21.29
C ILE A 46 -0.50 -5.12 19.87
N THR A 47 -1.04 -3.92 19.72
CA THR A 47 -1.07 -3.23 18.42
C THR A 47 0.35 -2.86 17.96
N PRO A 48 0.59 -2.73 16.64
CA PRO A 48 1.87 -2.23 16.13
C PRO A 48 2.25 -0.86 16.70
N GLN A 49 1.26 0.01 16.94
CA GLN A 49 1.46 1.35 17.52
C GLN A 49 1.95 1.26 18.96
N GLU A 50 1.34 0.40 19.78
CA GLU A 50 1.79 0.15 21.16
C GLU A 50 3.18 -0.44 21.19
N PHE A 51 3.48 -1.39 20.30
CA PHE A 51 4.83 -1.96 20.18
C PHE A 51 5.88 -0.86 19.91
N TYR A 52 5.67 -0.03 18.89
CA TYR A 52 6.60 1.07 18.59
C TYR A 52 6.69 2.10 19.72
N ALA A 53 5.62 2.34 20.47
CA ALA A 53 5.66 3.21 21.64
C ALA A 53 6.54 2.63 22.76
N GLN A 54 6.51 1.32 22.98
CA GLN A 54 7.33 0.63 23.99
C GLN A 54 8.82 0.62 23.63
N VAL A 55 9.15 0.47 22.34
CA VAL A 55 10.55 0.45 21.88
C VAL A 55 11.06 1.84 21.47
N ASN A 56 10.25 2.88 21.59
CA ASN A 56 10.66 4.24 21.24
C ASN A 56 11.88 4.67 22.08
N GLY A 57 12.87 5.27 21.44
CA GLY A 57 14.15 5.62 22.07
C GLY A 57 15.11 4.44 22.31
N SER A 58 14.70 3.21 22.02
CA SER A 58 15.57 2.02 22.10
C SER A 58 16.28 1.75 20.77
N GLN A 59 17.15 2.68 20.36
CA GLN A 59 17.89 2.57 19.10
C GLN A 59 18.69 1.27 19.01
N GLY A 60 18.55 0.57 17.87
CA GLY A 60 19.33 -0.64 17.55
C GLY A 60 18.72 -1.96 18.04
N GLN A 61 17.51 -1.95 18.61
CA GLN A 61 16.79 -3.18 18.96
C GLN A 61 16.15 -3.87 17.74
N LEU A 62 15.77 -3.10 16.72
CA LEU A 62 15.13 -3.62 15.51
C LEU A 62 16.10 -3.71 14.33
N LYS A 63 15.74 -4.55 13.35
CA LYS A 63 16.54 -4.73 12.13
C LYS A 63 16.30 -3.60 11.13
N PRO A 64 17.29 -3.30 10.27
CA PRO A 64 17.10 -2.40 9.15
C PRO A 64 15.92 -2.82 8.26
N TRP A 65 15.23 -1.85 7.66
CA TRP A 65 14.08 -2.13 6.77
C TRP A 65 14.06 -1.19 5.56
N ILE A 66 13.86 -1.75 4.36
CA ILE A 66 13.44 -1.04 3.15
C ILE A 66 11.91 -1.05 3.02
N PHE A 67 11.29 0.12 3.03
CA PHE A 67 9.88 0.33 2.68
C PHE A 67 9.75 0.69 1.20
N GLY A 68 8.70 0.18 0.57
CA GLY A 68 8.40 0.42 -0.83
C GLY A 68 6.95 0.84 -1.03
N MET A 69 6.73 1.70 -2.01
CA MET A 69 5.40 2.03 -2.51
C MET A 69 5.47 2.45 -3.96
N THR A 70 4.36 2.28 -4.66
CA THR A 70 4.13 2.78 -6.01
C THR A 70 3.44 4.14 -5.98
N SER A 71 3.57 4.93 -7.03
CA SER A 71 3.06 6.31 -7.05
C SER A 71 1.54 6.41 -7.05
N GLU A 72 0.85 5.37 -7.50
CA GLU A 72 -0.59 5.40 -7.72
C GLU A 72 -1.27 4.09 -7.25
N GLU A 73 -0.84 3.59 -6.07
CA GLU A 73 -1.33 2.38 -5.38
C GLU A 73 -2.82 2.08 -5.60
N GLY A 74 -3.67 3.11 -5.45
CA GLY A 74 -5.11 2.92 -5.43
C GLY A 74 -5.77 2.65 -6.78
N TYR A 75 -5.02 2.62 -7.89
CA TYR A 75 -5.53 2.01 -9.13
C TYR A 75 -5.90 0.54 -8.96
N LEU A 76 -5.40 -0.15 -7.92
CA LEU A 76 -5.88 -1.48 -7.54
C LEU A 76 -7.38 -1.49 -7.26
N GLY A 77 -7.88 -0.52 -6.49
CA GLY A 77 -9.30 -0.41 -6.17
C GLY A 77 -10.17 -0.23 -7.41
N LEU A 78 -9.72 0.62 -8.34
CA LEU A 78 -10.39 0.80 -9.64
C LEU A 78 -10.35 -0.46 -10.51
N LEU A 79 -9.22 -1.17 -10.53
CA LEU A 79 -9.08 -2.42 -11.28
C LEU A 79 -10.12 -3.45 -10.79
N PHE A 80 -10.27 -3.60 -9.48
CA PHE A 80 -11.32 -4.47 -8.91
C PHE A 80 -12.73 -4.01 -9.29
N LEU A 81 -13.02 -2.71 -9.16
CA LEU A 81 -14.33 -2.16 -9.48
C LEU A 81 -14.68 -2.30 -10.96
N ARG A 82 -13.73 -2.13 -11.88
CA ARG A 82 -13.95 -2.30 -13.31
C ARG A 82 -14.15 -3.77 -13.66
N THR A 83 -13.31 -4.65 -13.12
CA THR A 83 -13.36 -6.09 -13.39
C THR A 83 -14.67 -6.71 -12.87
N LEU A 84 -15.19 -6.22 -11.75
CA LEU A 84 -16.40 -6.72 -11.11
C LEU A 84 -17.63 -5.81 -11.31
N LEU A 85 -17.56 -4.89 -12.28
CA LEU A 85 -18.67 -4.00 -12.70
C LEU A 85 -19.25 -3.12 -11.56
N GLY A 86 -18.46 -2.85 -10.53
CA GLY A 86 -18.81 -2.06 -9.35
C GLY A 86 -18.62 -0.55 -9.52
N GLU A 87 -17.80 -0.08 -10.48
CA GLU A 87 -17.41 1.35 -10.57
C GLU A 87 -18.62 2.29 -10.69
N LYS A 88 -19.56 1.98 -11.59
CA LYS A 88 -20.79 2.78 -11.77
C LYS A 88 -21.61 2.83 -10.49
N SER A 89 -21.71 1.71 -9.76
CA SER A 89 -22.44 1.66 -8.49
C SER A 89 -21.81 2.58 -7.45
N LEU A 90 -20.48 2.52 -7.28
CA LEU A 90 -19.74 3.38 -6.35
C LEU A 90 -20.05 4.85 -6.59
N ARG A 91 -19.91 5.26 -7.85
CA ARG A 91 -20.07 6.65 -8.28
C ARG A 91 -21.47 7.20 -8.04
N HIS A 92 -22.51 6.38 -8.23
CA HIS A 92 -23.91 6.79 -8.05
C HIS A 92 -24.39 6.69 -6.61
N ARG A 93 -23.81 5.78 -5.81
CA ARG A 93 -24.20 5.50 -4.42
C ARG A 93 -23.02 5.76 -3.48
N TRP A 94 -22.34 6.88 -3.68
CA TRP A 94 -21.08 7.18 -3.02
C TRP A 94 -21.18 7.12 -1.49
N SER A 95 -22.13 7.84 -0.88
CA SER A 95 -22.27 7.88 0.58
C SER A 95 -22.47 6.48 1.19
N GLN A 96 -23.14 5.58 0.47
CA GLN A 96 -23.48 4.23 0.92
C GLN A 96 -22.34 3.24 0.73
N LEU A 97 -21.61 3.33 -0.40
CA LEU A 97 -20.63 2.32 -0.80
C LEU A 97 -19.19 2.71 -0.48
N ALA A 98 -18.85 4.01 -0.49
CA ALA A 98 -17.52 4.49 -0.17
C ALA A 98 -17.04 4.07 1.24
N PRO A 99 -17.89 4.00 2.29
CA PRO A 99 -17.46 3.47 3.58
C PRO A 99 -16.96 2.02 3.54
N THR A 100 -17.55 1.18 2.69
CA THR A 100 -17.10 -0.21 2.50
C THR A 100 -15.86 -0.25 1.61
N PHE A 101 -15.85 0.57 0.55
CA PHE A 101 -14.72 0.72 -0.37
C PHE A 101 -13.42 1.16 0.31
N LEU A 102 -13.54 2.11 1.24
CA LEU A 102 -12.43 2.76 1.96
C LEU A 102 -12.23 2.16 3.36
N ASP A 103 -12.89 1.03 3.64
CA ASP A 103 -12.71 0.22 4.84
C ASP A 103 -12.87 1.02 6.15
N PHE A 104 -13.94 1.80 6.25
CA PHE A 104 -14.27 2.52 7.50
C PHE A 104 -15.74 2.41 7.91
N LYS A 105 -16.54 1.60 7.20
CA LYS A 105 -17.98 1.38 7.50
C LYS A 105 -18.24 1.05 8.97
N TYR A 106 -17.36 0.27 9.60
CA TYR A 106 -17.51 -0.21 10.97
C TYR A 106 -16.62 0.52 11.99
N THR A 107 -15.76 1.43 11.54
CA THR A 107 -14.82 2.16 12.40
C THR A 107 -15.08 3.65 12.44
N ALA A 108 -15.85 4.21 11.50
CA ALA A 108 -16.26 5.61 11.53
C ALA A 108 -17.55 5.79 12.34
N ARG A 109 -17.65 6.88 13.10
CA ARG A 109 -18.85 7.24 13.87
C ARG A 109 -20.04 7.59 12.97
N ASP A 110 -19.78 8.32 11.89
CA ASP A 110 -20.74 8.64 10.82
C ASP A 110 -20.08 8.36 9.46
N PRO A 111 -20.16 7.11 8.97
CA PRO A 111 -19.46 6.72 7.75
C PRO A 111 -19.95 7.48 6.51
N GLU A 112 -21.24 7.80 6.41
CA GLU A 112 -21.78 8.52 5.25
C GLU A 112 -21.29 9.98 5.22
N ALA A 113 -21.32 10.66 6.36
CA ALA A 113 -20.80 12.03 6.46
C ALA A 113 -19.31 12.09 6.15
N LEU A 114 -18.53 11.12 6.67
CA LEU A 114 -17.10 11.02 6.40
C LEU A 114 -16.81 10.76 4.92
N ALA A 115 -17.57 9.85 4.28
CA ALA A 115 -17.44 9.59 2.85
C ALA A 115 -17.68 10.85 2.00
N ASN A 116 -18.67 11.67 2.36
CA ASN A 116 -18.96 12.92 1.66
C ASN A 116 -17.92 14.00 1.92
N LYS A 117 -17.41 14.12 3.16
CA LYS A 117 -16.28 15.00 3.51
C LYS A 117 -15.05 14.66 2.67
N LEU A 118 -14.72 13.37 2.54
CA LEU A 118 -13.59 12.91 1.73
C LEU A 118 -13.79 13.19 0.24
N ALA A 119 -15.01 13.03 -0.29
CA ALA A 119 -15.29 13.42 -1.66
C ALA A 119 -15.02 14.91 -1.90
N THR A 120 -15.46 15.80 -1.00
CA THR A 120 -15.18 17.24 -1.12
C THR A 120 -13.69 17.55 -1.10
N LEU A 121 -12.91 16.85 -0.26
CA LEU A 121 -11.47 17.07 -0.13
C LEU A 121 -10.68 16.57 -1.34
N TYR A 122 -11.07 15.42 -1.91
CA TYR A 122 -10.32 14.79 -3.00
C TYR A 122 -10.83 15.15 -4.38
N PHE A 123 -12.13 15.34 -4.54
CA PHE A 123 -12.75 15.49 -5.86
C PHE A 123 -12.87 16.94 -6.31
N GLN A 124 -12.41 17.89 -5.49
CA GLN A 124 -12.39 19.31 -5.83
C GLN A 124 -13.80 19.78 -6.26
N GLU A 125 -13.95 20.31 -7.48
CA GLU A 125 -15.24 20.72 -8.05
C GLU A 125 -16.13 19.56 -8.55
N TYR A 126 -15.60 18.34 -8.60
CA TYR A 126 -16.32 17.18 -9.14
C TYR A 126 -17.18 16.50 -8.08
N THR A 127 -18.42 16.17 -8.45
CA THR A 127 -19.20 15.18 -7.70
C THR A 127 -18.61 13.78 -7.90
N PRO A 128 -18.81 12.83 -6.96
CA PRO A 128 -18.36 11.44 -7.12
C PRO A 128 -18.79 10.79 -8.45
N LYS A 129 -19.94 11.19 -8.97
CA LYS A 129 -20.47 10.70 -10.25
C LYS A 129 -19.54 11.01 -11.43
N TYR A 130 -18.86 12.15 -11.41
CA TYR A 130 -18.05 12.67 -12.52
C TYR A 130 -16.57 12.86 -12.18
N ALA A 131 -16.16 12.51 -10.96
CA ALA A 131 -14.77 12.63 -10.53
C ALA A 131 -13.82 11.83 -11.43
N PRO A 132 -12.68 12.39 -11.86
CA PRO A 132 -11.64 11.64 -12.54
C PRO A 132 -11.24 10.37 -11.78
N ASN A 133 -10.92 9.31 -12.52
CA ASN A 133 -10.45 8.05 -11.92
C ASN A 133 -9.24 8.25 -11.01
N SER A 134 -8.30 9.09 -11.44
CA SER A 134 -7.12 9.42 -10.65
C SER A 134 -7.47 9.93 -9.26
N TYR A 135 -8.54 10.70 -9.07
CA TYR A 135 -8.94 11.20 -7.76
C TYR A 135 -9.50 10.10 -6.86
N ILE A 136 -10.31 9.18 -7.42
CA ILE A 136 -10.81 8.01 -6.69
C ILE A 136 -9.63 7.08 -6.31
N ALA A 137 -8.71 6.86 -7.25
CA ALA A 137 -7.50 6.06 -7.02
C ALA A 137 -6.61 6.67 -5.94
N GLN A 138 -6.39 8.00 -5.96
CA GLN A 138 -5.62 8.70 -4.93
C GLN A 138 -6.27 8.52 -3.56
N LEU A 139 -7.58 8.75 -3.43
CA LEU A 139 -8.28 8.58 -2.16
C LEU A 139 -8.15 7.16 -1.61
N PHE A 140 -8.35 6.16 -2.46
CA PHE A 140 -8.24 4.75 -2.06
C PHE A 140 -6.80 4.37 -1.71
N GLY A 141 -5.82 4.80 -2.51
CA GLY A 141 -4.40 4.52 -2.30
C GLY A 141 -3.87 5.13 -1.02
N ASP A 142 -4.22 6.39 -0.76
CA ASP A 142 -3.82 7.08 0.46
C ASP A 142 -4.40 6.40 1.71
N ARG A 143 -5.70 6.03 1.66
CA ARG A 143 -6.42 5.40 2.78
C ARG A 143 -5.91 4.00 3.10
N LEU A 144 -5.71 3.15 2.10
CA LEU A 144 -5.41 1.72 2.31
C LEU A 144 -3.93 1.37 2.25
N PHE A 145 -3.07 2.26 1.77
CA PHE A 145 -1.63 2.00 1.66
C PHE A 145 -0.81 3.15 2.26
N LEU A 146 -0.82 4.32 1.61
CA LEU A 146 0.25 5.30 1.81
C LEU A 146 0.25 5.90 3.23
N HIS A 147 -0.91 6.20 3.80
CA HIS A 147 -0.97 6.74 5.16
C HIS A 147 -0.38 5.77 6.20
N GLY A 148 -0.71 4.48 6.10
CA GLY A 148 -0.16 3.44 6.98
C GLY A 148 1.34 3.25 6.79
N VAL A 149 1.81 3.21 5.53
CA VAL A 149 3.23 3.06 5.21
C VAL A 149 4.04 4.26 5.70
N PHE A 150 3.56 5.49 5.51
CA PHE A 150 4.24 6.68 6.02
C PHE A 150 4.30 6.73 7.55
N LYS A 151 3.25 6.28 8.24
CA LYS A 151 3.27 6.12 9.71
C LYS A 151 4.31 5.08 10.14
N ALA A 152 4.34 3.92 9.49
CA ALA A 152 5.31 2.87 9.78
C ALA A 152 6.75 3.34 9.55
N ILE A 153 7.04 4.00 8.43
CA ILE A 153 8.35 4.60 8.13
C ILE A 153 8.76 5.59 9.23
N THR A 154 7.83 6.48 9.61
CA THR A 154 8.09 7.48 10.65
C THR A 154 8.45 6.80 11.97
N LEU A 155 7.65 5.84 12.43
CA LEU A 155 7.90 5.12 13.68
C LEU A 155 9.21 4.31 13.63
N HIS A 156 9.44 3.55 12.56
CA HIS A 156 10.63 2.69 12.44
C HIS A 156 11.93 3.49 12.34
N SER A 157 11.91 4.65 11.68
CA SER A 157 13.09 5.52 11.54
C SER A 157 13.64 6.05 12.87
N HIS A 158 12.83 6.09 13.93
CA HIS A 158 13.29 6.49 15.27
C HIS A 158 14.04 5.39 16.01
N VAL A 159 13.86 4.12 15.62
CA VAL A 159 14.33 2.95 16.38
C VAL A 159 15.33 2.07 15.61
N ALA A 160 15.35 2.14 14.27
CA ALA A 160 16.28 1.39 13.43
C ALA A 160 16.56 2.06 12.06
N PRO A 161 17.67 1.68 11.40
CA PRO A 161 17.97 2.13 10.03
C PRO A 161 16.79 1.84 9.08
N THR A 162 16.27 2.89 8.46
CA THR A 162 15.10 2.81 7.60
C THR A 162 15.43 3.41 6.24
N PHE A 163 15.09 2.69 5.17
CA PHE A 163 15.20 3.16 3.80
C PHE A 163 13.80 3.15 3.19
N ALA A 164 13.49 4.10 2.31
CA ALA A 164 12.21 4.12 1.63
C ALA A 164 12.37 4.48 0.15
N TYR A 165 11.62 3.81 -0.73
CA TYR A 165 11.52 4.16 -2.14
C TYR A 165 10.09 4.51 -2.55
N TYR A 166 10.00 5.32 -3.60
CA TYR A 166 8.76 5.72 -4.25
C TYR A 166 8.87 5.41 -5.75
N PHE A 167 8.18 4.35 -6.16
CA PHE A 167 8.26 3.80 -7.51
C PHE A 167 7.24 4.47 -8.45
N GLN A 168 7.74 5.20 -9.45
CA GLN A 168 6.95 6.00 -10.39
C GLN A 168 7.27 5.68 -11.86
N TYR A 169 8.16 4.72 -12.11
CA TYR A 169 8.50 4.35 -13.47
C TYR A 169 7.33 3.62 -14.16
N LYS A 170 6.74 4.24 -15.18
CA LYS A 170 5.72 3.62 -16.05
C LYS A 170 6.39 2.73 -17.08
N GLY A 171 6.42 1.43 -16.80
CA GLY A 171 7.08 0.45 -17.65
C GLY A 171 6.18 -0.21 -18.70
N LYS A 172 6.76 -1.18 -19.40
CA LYS A 172 6.09 -2.00 -20.42
C LYS A 172 4.94 -2.85 -19.86
N TYR A 173 5.08 -3.34 -18.64
CA TYR A 173 4.05 -4.13 -17.97
C TYR A 173 3.28 -3.24 -17.00
N ASN A 174 1.97 -3.39 -16.98
CA ASN A 174 1.08 -2.79 -15.99
C ASN A 174 -0.08 -3.74 -15.72
N ALA A 175 -0.69 -3.62 -14.54
CA ALA A 175 -1.78 -4.50 -14.13
C ALA A 175 -2.99 -4.37 -15.08
N ALA A 176 -3.30 -3.15 -15.51
CA ALA A 176 -4.46 -2.88 -16.37
C ALA A 176 -4.46 -3.68 -17.69
N ASN A 177 -3.32 -3.74 -18.37
CA ASN A 177 -3.18 -4.44 -19.64
C ASN A 177 -3.39 -5.96 -19.48
N LEU A 178 -2.94 -6.54 -18.36
CA LEU A 178 -3.16 -7.95 -18.06
C LEU A 178 -4.66 -8.30 -17.94
N TYR A 179 -5.48 -7.33 -17.54
CA TYR A 179 -6.94 -7.47 -17.46
C TYR A 179 -7.67 -6.91 -18.69
N GLY A 180 -6.95 -6.63 -19.78
CA GLY A 180 -7.53 -6.22 -21.06
C GLY A 180 -7.93 -4.74 -21.14
N TYR A 181 -7.44 -3.90 -20.21
CA TYR A 181 -7.72 -2.47 -20.21
C TYR A 181 -6.62 -1.64 -20.89
N ASN A 182 -6.98 -0.43 -21.34
CA ASN A 182 -6.04 0.51 -21.94
C ASN A 182 -5.06 1.05 -20.89
N SER A 183 -3.77 0.79 -21.05
CA SER A 183 -2.71 1.26 -20.15
C SER A 183 -2.58 2.78 -20.02
N ASP A 184 -3.08 3.54 -20.98
CA ASP A 184 -2.98 5.00 -20.97
C ASP A 184 -3.94 5.64 -19.95
N GLU A 185 -5.00 4.92 -19.55
CA GLU A 185 -5.92 5.35 -18.50
C GLU A 185 -5.45 4.97 -17.08
N TRP A 186 -4.31 4.28 -16.98
CA TRP A 186 -3.75 3.79 -15.71
C TRP A 186 -2.39 4.41 -15.39
N GLY A 187 -2.17 4.48 -14.08
CA GLY A 187 -0.94 4.91 -13.46
C GLY A 187 -0.04 3.77 -13.03
N VAL A 188 1.02 4.09 -12.29
CA VAL A 188 1.92 3.11 -11.67
C VAL A 188 1.29 2.61 -10.37
N GLY A 189 0.44 1.59 -10.51
CA GLY A 189 -0.40 1.07 -9.43
C GLY A 189 0.27 0.01 -8.55
N HIS A 190 -0.50 -0.50 -7.59
CA HIS A 190 -0.06 -1.55 -6.69
C HIS A 190 0.57 -2.73 -7.45
N THR A 191 1.69 -3.26 -6.94
CA THR A 191 2.48 -4.38 -7.47
C THR A 191 3.29 -4.10 -8.75
N GLU A 192 3.25 -2.91 -9.34
CA GLU A 192 3.98 -2.67 -10.60
C GLU A 192 5.51 -2.67 -10.47
N ASP A 193 6.02 -2.42 -9.28
CA ASP A 193 7.44 -2.57 -8.97
C ASP A 193 7.89 -4.04 -8.93
N LEU A 194 6.98 -4.99 -8.66
CA LEU A 194 7.29 -6.42 -8.61
C LEU A 194 7.75 -6.99 -9.96
N TYR A 195 7.34 -6.39 -11.08
CA TYR A 195 7.80 -6.78 -12.42
C TYR A 195 9.32 -6.69 -12.60
N TYR A 196 10.01 -5.92 -11.76
CA TYR A 196 11.44 -5.71 -11.81
C TYR A 196 12.23 -6.65 -10.90
N TYR A 197 11.55 -7.39 -10.04
CA TYR A 197 12.16 -8.38 -9.13
C TYR A 197 11.89 -9.81 -9.57
N PHE A 198 10.71 -10.07 -10.12
CA PHE A 198 10.25 -11.41 -10.45
C PHE A 198 9.83 -11.48 -11.92
N ASN A 199 9.90 -12.67 -12.50
CA ASN A 199 9.30 -12.98 -13.80
C ASN A 199 8.06 -13.85 -13.59
N SER A 200 7.09 -13.80 -14.50
CA SER A 200 5.91 -14.66 -14.46
C SER A 200 5.74 -15.43 -15.76
N SER A 201 5.76 -16.77 -15.67
CA SER A 201 5.52 -17.63 -16.83
C SER A 201 4.10 -17.54 -17.39
N SER A 202 3.15 -17.00 -16.63
CA SER A 202 1.73 -16.90 -17.02
C SER A 202 1.24 -15.48 -17.32
N ALA A 203 1.88 -14.46 -16.73
CA ALA A 203 1.41 -13.07 -16.85
C ALA A 203 2.38 -12.18 -17.63
N TYR A 204 3.69 -12.26 -17.38
CA TYR A 204 4.69 -11.39 -18.00
C TYR A 204 6.07 -12.09 -18.10
N PRO A 205 6.59 -12.32 -19.32
CA PRO A 205 7.79 -13.15 -19.52
C PRO A 205 9.12 -12.49 -19.09
N GLY A 206 9.08 -11.29 -18.50
CA GLY A 206 10.26 -10.52 -18.11
C GLY A 206 10.82 -9.63 -19.22
N PHE A 207 11.92 -8.93 -18.92
CA PHE A 207 12.53 -7.94 -19.81
C PHE A 207 13.67 -8.51 -20.66
N LYS A 208 13.77 -8.07 -21.91
CA LYS A 208 14.93 -8.37 -22.76
C LYS A 208 16.12 -7.51 -22.32
N ARG A 209 17.36 -7.99 -22.53
CA ARG A 209 18.58 -7.23 -22.22
C ARG A 209 18.67 -5.86 -22.92
N SER A 210 17.98 -5.70 -24.05
CA SER A 210 17.89 -4.44 -24.80
C SER A 210 16.87 -3.46 -24.22
N ASP A 211 15.97 -3.91 -23.34
CA ASP A 211 14.92 -3.10 -22.75
C ASP A 211 15.54 -2.23 -21.64
N ARG A 212 15.09 -0.98 -21.52
CA ARG A 212 15.53 -0.09 -20.44
C ARG A 212 15.14 -0.65 -19.07
N GLU A 213 14.00 -1.32 -19.00
CA GLU A 213 13.48 -2.01 -17.83
C GLU A 213 14.42 -3.10 -17.32
N TYR A 214 15.20 -3.74 -18.20
CA TYR A 214 16.20 -4.72 -17.77
C TYR A 214 17.31 -4.06 -16.94
N GLN A 215 17.74 -2.86 -17.31
CA GLN A 215 18.72 -2.09 -16.53
C GLN A 215 18.13 -1.68 -15.18
N LEU A 216 16.88 -1.21 -15.17
CA LEU A 216 16.19 -0.86 -13.93
C LEU A 216 16.02 -2.09 -13.01
N SER A 217 15.61 -3.24 -13.56
CA SER A 217 15.53 -4.51 -12.83
C SER A 217 16.87 -4.93 -12.24
N HIS A 218 17.97 -4.74 -12.98
CA HIS A 218 19.31 -5.00 -12.46
C HIS A 218 19.66 -4.08 -11.28
N ILE A 219 19.31 -2.79 -11.35
CA ILE A 219 19.53 -1.83 -10.25
C ILE A 219 18.72 -2.24 -9.01
N LEU A 220 17.41 -2.51 -9.17
CA LEU A 220 16.52 -2.86 -8.04
C LEU A 220 16.93 -4.17 -7.36
N THR A 221 17.26 -5.19 -8.14
CA THR A 221 17.78 -6.45 -7.60
C THR A 221 19.15 -6.28 -6.94
N THR A 222 19.99 -5.36 -7.42
CA THR A 222 21.26 -5.00 -6.76
C THR A 222 21.01 -4.31 -5.43
N PHE A 223 20.06 -3.37 -5.33
CA PHE A 223 19.69 -2.78 -4.03
C PHE A 223 19.22 -3.84 -3.04
N LEU A 224 18.35 -4.75 -3.46
CA LEU A 224 17.81 -5.79 -2.59
C LEU A 224 18.90 -6.77 -2.11
N THR A 225 19.78 -7.19 -3.01
CA THR A 225 20.85 -8.16 -2.67
C THR A 225 21.98 -7.53 -1.86
N THR A 226 22.34 -6.28 -2.12
CA THR A 226 23.34 -5.56 -1.32
C THR A 226 22.79 -5.25 0.06
N PHE A 227 21.52 -4.85 0.18
CA PHE A 227 20.85 -4.69 1.46
C PHE A 227 20.84 -5.99 2.27
N ALA A 228 20.47 -7.12 1.66
CA ALA A 228 20.48 -8.41 2.34
C ALA A 228 21.89 -8.82 2.82
N LYS A 229 22.93 -8.48 2.07
CA LYS A 229 24.32 -8.84 2.37
C LYS A 229 25.02 -7.89 3.33
N HIS A 230 24.71 -6.61 3.25
CA HIS A 230 25.48 -5.53 3.90
C HIS A 230 24.66 -4.69 4.89
N GLY A 231 23.33 -4.84 4.91
CA GLY A 231 22.42 -4.01 5.69
C GLY A 231 22.15 -2.63 5.07
N GLU A 232 22.69 -2.36 3.88
CA GLU A 232 22.52 -1.09 3.15
C GLU A 232 22.26 -1.36 1.65
N PRO A 233 21.29 -0.65 1.02
CA PRO A 233 21.09 -0.74 -0.42
C PRO A 233 22.16 0.08 -1.15
N LEU A 234 23.02 -0.63 -1.89
CA LEU A 234 24.15 -0.06 -2.62
C LEU A 234 23.96 -0.28 -4.12
N MET A 235 24.50 0.64 -4.92
CA MET A 235 24.55 0.50 -6.38
C MET A 235 25.92 -0.03 -6.81
N THR A 236 25.97 -0.82 -7.88
CA THR A 236 27.22 -1.23 -8.51
C THR A 236 27.53 -0.30 -9.68
N THR A 237 28.71 0.32 -9.68
CA THR A 237 29.21 1.12 -10.81
C THR A 237 29.75 0.24 -11.94
N ASP A 238 29.96 0.80 -13.13
CA ASP A 238 30.48 0.06 -14.29
C ASP A 238 31.84 -0.61 -14.03
N ASP A 239 32.66 -0.04 -13.13
CA ASP A 239 33.95 -0.60 -12.69
C ASP A 239 33.82 -1.62 -11.54
N GLY A 240 32.60 -1.98 -11.16
CA GLY A 240 32.30 -3.03 -10.16
C GLY A 240 32.35 -2.57 -8.70
N ARG A 241 32.49 -1.27 -8.42
CA ARG A 241 32.49 -0.76 -7.03
C ARG A 241 31.07 -0.58 -6.51
N LEU A 242 30.90 -0.83 -5.21
CA LEU A 242 29.66 -0.51 -4.51
C LEU A 242 29.69 0.95 -4.04
N VAL A 243 28.66 1.71 -4.39
CA VAL A 243 28.50 3.11 -4.01
C VAL A 243 27.14 3.34 -3.36
N LYS A 244 27.13 4.22 -2.36
CA LYS A 244 25.90 4.65 -1.68
C LYS A 244 25.21 5.74 -2.51
N VAL A 245 23.95 5.49 -2.84
CA VAL A 245 23.08 6.42 -3.59
C VAL A 245 21.69 6.59 -2.96
N TRP A 246 21.45 5.86 -1.87
CA TRP A 246 20.17 5.80 -1.18
C TRP A 246 20.41 6.08 0.30
N ASP A 247 19.86 7.20 0.76
CA ASP A 247 20.05 7.65 2.14
C ASP A 247 19.00 7.07 3.09
N LEU A 248 19.36 7.09 4.37
CA LEU A 248 18.45 6.71 5.44
C LEU A 248 17.34 7.74 5.56
N VAL A 249 16.14 7.28 5.89
CA VAL A 249 15.03 8.15 6.27
C VAL A 249 15.38 8.84 7.57
N SER A 250 15.45 10.17 7.55
CA SER A 250 15.54 10.99 8.75
C SER A 250 14.14 11.18 9.36
N PRO A 251 13.97 10.97 10.67
CA PRO A 251 12.69 11.20 11.34
C PRO A 251 12.15 12.64 11.21
N SER A 252 13.05 13.62 11.09
CA SER A 252 12.68 15.03 11.02
C SER A 252 12.45 15.53 9.60
N HIS A 253 13.15 14.93 8.62
CA HIS A 253 13.16 15.33 7.22
C HIS A 253 13.17 14.05 6.37
N PRO A 254 12.04 13.32 6.30
CA PRO A 254 12.01 12.03 5.64
C PRO A 254 12.20 12.20 4.13
N GLU A 255 13.19 11.49 3.59
CA GLU A 255 13.52 11.45 2.17
C GLU A 255 13.37 10.03 1.61
N PHE A 256 13.03 9.96 0.32
CA PHE A 256 12.68 8.73 -0.38
C PHE A 256 13.52 8.65 -1.65
N LEU A 257 13.96 7.44 -2.00
CA LEU A 257 14.52 7.19 -3.32
C LEU A 257 13.38 7.14 -4.35
N ARG A 258 13.24 8.18 -5.15
CA ARG A 258 12.33 8.15 -6.30
C ARG A 258 12.94 7.29 -7.39
N ILE A 259 12.13 6.37 -7.91
CA ILE A 259 12.51 5.45 -8.97
C ILE A 259 11.59 5.71 -10.16
N ASP A 260 12.09 6.47 -11.13
CA ASP A 260 11.42 6.81 -12.38
C ASP A 260 12.45 6.65 -13.53
N ASN A 261 12.34 7.46 -14.57
CA ASN A 261 13.33 7.58 -15.63
C ASN A 261 14.71 7.95 -15.07
N ASP A 262 14.74 8.74 -14.01
CA ASP A 262 15.89 9.00 -13.16
C ASP A 262 15.70 8.35 -11.76
N ILE A 263 16.82 8.11 -11.09
CA ILE A 263 16.86 7.62 -9.70
C ILE A 263 17.50 8.70 -8.84
N ARG A 264 16.75 9.24 -7.88
CA ARG A 264 17.25 10.30 -6.99
C ARG A 264 16.49 10.39 -5.68
N MET A 265 17.13 10.93 -4.66
CA MET A 265 16.47 11.27 -3.40
C MET A 265 15.50 12.44 -3.60
N ILE A 266 14.33 12.34 -2.99
CA ILE A 266 13.31 13.39 -2.93
C ILE A 266 12.77 13.53 -1.50
N PRO A 267 12.25 14.70 -1.12
CA PRO A 267 11.42 14.81 0.08
C PRO A 267 10.22 13.86 0.02
N ARG A 268 9.65 13.51 1.17
CA ARG A 268 8.45 12.66 1.26
C ARG A 268 7.38 13.11 0.24
N PRO A 269 6.94 12.22 -0.67
CA PRO A 269 5.89 12.57 -1.62
C PRO A 269 4.55 12.73 -0.91
N MET A 270 3.68 13.57 -1.47
CA MET A 270 2.28 13.72 -1.03
C MET A 270 2.10 14.24 0.43
N GLU A 271 3.03 15.07 0.90
CA GLU A 271 3.03 15.64 2.26
C GLU A 271 1.66 16.22 2.67
N GLU A 272 1.03 17.01 1.81
CA GLU A 272 -0.26 17.64 2.10
C GLU A 272 -1.39 16.61 2.30
N ARG A 273 -1.40 15.54 1.49
CA ARG A 273 -2.41 14.48 1.61
C ARG A 273 -2.15 13.64 2.86
N PHE A 274 -0.89 13.35 3.17
CA PHE A 274 -0.52 12.69 4.42
C PHE A 274 -0.97 13.51 5.64
N ALA A 275 -0.68 14.81 5.66
CA ALA A 275 -1.09 15.71 6.73
C ALA A 275 -2.63 15.76 6.88
N LEU A 276 -3.37 15.70 5.77
CA LEU A 276 -4.83 15.62 5.78
C LEU A 276 -5.33 14.34 6.48
N TRP A 277 -4.72 13.18 6.23
CA TRP A 277 -5.06 11.93 6.91
C TRP A 277 -4.58 11.88 8.36
N ASP A 278 -3.51 12.58 8.70
CA ASP A 278 -3.01 12.61 10.06
C ASP A 278 -3.83 13.54 10.97
N GLN A 279 -4.30 14.66 10.44
CA GLN A 279 -5.15 15.63 11.16
C GLN A 279 -6.64 15.27 11.13
N GLY A 280 -7.11 14.70 10.01
CA GLY A 280 -8.52 14.61 9.67
C GLY A 280 -9.29 13.40 10.20
N PHE A 281 -8.64 12.58 11.03
CA PHE A 281 -9.22 11.37 11.64
C PHE A 281 -8.91 11.37 13.13
N SER A 282 -9.49 12.35 13.82
CA SER A 282 -9.42 12.38 15.29
C SER A 282 -10.11 11.15 15.89
N PRO A 283 -9.77 10.76 17.13
CA PRO A 283 -10.55 9.79 17.90
C PRO A 283 -12.04 10.15 18.05
N ALA A 284 -12.45 11.38 17.70
CA ALA A 284 -13.86 11.78 17.70
C ALA A 284 -14.64 11.33 16.45
N GLU A 285 -13.95 11.06 15.33
CA GLU A 285 -14.53 10.63 14.06
C GLU A 285 -14.41 9.11 13.83
N MET A 286 -13.49 8.45 14.54
CA MET A 286 -13.33 6.99 14.55
C MET A 286 -13.72 6.42 15.91
N THR A 287 -14.52 5.35 15.93
CA THR A 287 -14.69 4.52 17.14
C THR A 287 -13.37 3.82 17.42
N ASP A 288 -12.91 3.85 18.68
CA ASP A 288 -11.63 3.28 19.13
C ASP A 288 -11.21 2.05 18.33
N LEU A 289 -10.10 2.19 17.59
CA LEU A 289 -9.49 1.15 16.75
C LEU A 289 -8.91 -0.03 17.57
N ASN A 290 -9.14 -0.08 18.89
CA ASN A 290 -8.63 -1.10 19.79
C ASN A 290 -9.36 -2.46 19.67
N LEU A 291 -10.09 -2.72 18.57
CA LEU A 291 -10.88 -3.93 18.39
C LEU A 291 -10.76 -4.58 16.99
N MET A 292 -9.70 -4.28 16.24
CA MET A 292 -9.30 -5.14 15.11
C MET A 292 -7.83 -5.52 15.21
#